data_AF-A0A2P5WML0-F1
#
_entry.id   AF-A0A2P5WML0-F1
#
_cell.length_a   1.000
_cell.length_b   1.000
_cell.length_c   1.000
_cell.angle_alpha   90.00
_cell.angle_beta   90.00
_cell.angle_gamma   90.00
#
_symmetry.space_group_name_H-M   'P 1'
#
loop_
_entity.id
_entity.type
_entity.pdbx_description
1 polymer ?
#
loop_
_entity_poly.entity_id
_entity_poly.type
_entity_poly.pdbx_seq_one_letter_code
_entity_poly.pdbx_strand_id
1 'polypeptide(L)'
;MSARERIGTTSRQKQKFMHTTWSKSFGCVAEDEEKSFGKKVGRLQLFDITHRKKNGSPTTTEVVEIMEKLKDKRAEYEAIASSDSSASTVEQIAQLKAEAAMRVAEQSRKYDELQQQLQKMMKMSQ
;
A
#
# COMPACT_ATOMS: atom_id res chain seq x y z
N MET A 1 -5.99 -38.85 -31.07
CA MET A 1 -6.03 -37.76 -30.08
C MET A 1 -6.92 -38.15 -28.90
N SER A 2 -6.37 -38.08 -27.68
CA SER A 2 -7.10 -38.39 -26.44
C SER A 2 -8.15 -37.32 -26.11
N ALA A 3 -9.15 -37.64 -25.27
CA ALA A 3 -10.14 -36.68 -24.78
C ALA A 3 -9.48 -35.47 -24.09
N ARG A 4 -8.45 -35.73 -23.26
CA ARG A 4 -7.65 -34.69 -22.60
C ARG A 4 -6.97 -33.76 -23.62
N GLU A 5 -6.49 -34.32 -24.72
CA GLU A 5 -5.81 -33.60 -25.79
C GLU A 5 -6.78 -32.70 -26.57
N ARG A 6 -7.99 -33.20 -26.87
CA ARG A 6 -9.09 -32.42 -27.47
C ARG A 6 -9.55 -31.26 -26.58
N ILE A 7 -9.64 -31.47 -25.27
CA ILE A 7 -9.98 -30.40 -24.31
C ILE A 7 -8.87 -29.34 -24.30
N GLY A 8 -7.61 -29.77 -24.32
CA GLY A 8 -6.47 -28.86 -24.38
C GLY A 8 -6.47 -27.97 -25.62
N THR A 9 -6.71 -28.53 -26.81
CA THR A 9 -6.71 -27.76 -28.06
C THR A 9 -7.90 -26.82 -28.17
N THR A 10 -9.10 -27.28 -27.83
CA THR A 10 -10.31 -26.44 -27.87
C THR A 10 -10.28 -25.30 -26.85
N SER A 11 -9.71 -25.52 -25.66
CA SER A 11 -9.48 -24.48 -24.67
C SER A 11 -8.47 -23.43 -25.17
N ARG A 12 -7.33 -23.89 -25.70
CA ARG A 12 -6.29 -23.01 -26.26
C ARG A 12 -6.80 -22.20 -27.46
N GLN A 13 -7.65 -22.80 -28.30
CA GLN A 13 -8.29 -22.12 -29.44
C GLN A 13 -9.29 -21.03 -29.01
N LYS A 14 -9.87 -21.15 -27.82
CA LYS A 14 -10.78 -20.16 -27.22
C LYS A 14 -10.05 -19.09 -26.40
N GLN A 15 -8.73 -19.18 -26.22
CA GLN A 15 -7.95 -18.17 -25.50
C GLN A 15 -7.78 -16.92 -26.37
N LYS A 16 -8.56 -15.88 -26.07
CA LYS A 16 -8.56 -14.61 -26.81
C LYS A 16 -7.45 -13.63 -26.39
N PHE A 17 -6.92 -13.80 -25.18
CA PHE A 17 -5.84 -12.98 -24.63
C PHE A 17 -4.48 -13.64 -24.86
N MET A 18 -3.79 -13.20 -25.92
CA MET A 18 -2.38 -13.52 -26.15
C MET A 18 -1.51 -12.65 -25.23
N HIS A 19 -0.57 -13.29 -24.52
CA HIS A 19 0.54 -12.58 -23.89
C HIS A 19 1.66 -12.39 -24.92
N THR A 20 2.40 -11.29 -24.82
CA THR A 20 3.53 -10.92 -25.68
C THR A 20 4.87 -11.37 -25.13
N THR A 21 4.87 -12.06 -23.99
CA THR A 21 6.04 -12.68 -23.37
C THR A 21 6.48 -13.91 -24.14
N TRP A 22 7.02 -13.66 -25.33
CA TRP A 22 7.64 -14.59 -26.29
C TRP A 22 7.86 -16.04 -25.78
N SER A 23 9.11 -16.43 -25.51
CA SER A 23 9.47 -17.73 -24.93
C SER A 23 9.70 -17.63 -23.43
N LYS A 24 9.47 -16.44 -22.84
CA LYS A 24 9.69 -16.21 -21.42
C LYS A 24 8.43 -16.56 -20.65
N SER A 25 8.60 -17.31 -19.56
CA SER A 25 7.52 -17.53 -18.60
C SER A 25 7.17 -16.23 -17.87
N PHE A 26 5.97 -16.16 -17.30
CA PHE A 26 5.57 -15.05 -16.42
C PHE A 26 6.51 -14.89 -15.22
N GLY A 27 7.05 -15.99 -14.68
CA GLY A 27 8.00 -15.96 -13.57
C GLY A 27 9.30 -15.26 -13.95
N CYS A 28 9.89 -15.65 -15.08
CA CYS A 28 11.11 -15.02 -15.57
C CYS A 28 10.92 -13.52 -15.84
N VAL A 29 9.75 -13.13 -16.36
CA VAL A 29 9.44 -11.72 -16.64
C VAL A 29 9.27 -10.91 -15.36
N ALA A 30 8.66 -11.50 -14.33
CA ALA A 30 8.56 -10.86 -13.02
C ALA A 30 9.94 -10.70 -12.36
N GLU A 31 10.82 -11.70 -12.46
CA GLU A 31 12.19 -11.65 -11.91
C GLU A 31 13.05 -10.60 -12.61
N ASP A 32 13.02 -10.56 -13.95
CA ASP A 32 13.75 -9.57 -14.76
C ASP A 32 13.35 -8.14 -14.37
N GLU A 33 12.06 -7.92 -14.15
CA GLU A 33 11.50 -6.61 -13.83
C GLU A 33 11.68 -6.24 -12.34
N GLU A 34 11.61 -7.21 -11.42
CA GLU A 34 11.97 -6.98 -10.02
C GLU A 34 13.44 -6.56 -9.89
N LYS A 35 14.32 -7.15 -10.71
CA LYS A 35 15.73 -6.78 -10.76
C LYS A 35 15.98 -5.38 -11.31
N SER A 36 15.14 -4.91 -12.24
CA SER A 36 15.25 -3.54 -12.81
C SER A 36 14.65 -2.48 -11.88
N PHE A 37 13.52 -2.76 -11.22
CA PHE A 37 12.81 -1.83 -10.33
C PHE A 37 13.23 -1.91 -8.86
N GLY A 38 14.00 -2.93 -8.47
CA GLY A 38 14.42 -3.17 -7.08
C GLY A 38 13.28 -3.53 -6.13
N LYS A 39 12.11 -3.93 -6.65
CA LYS A 39 10.92 -4.28 -5.87
C LYS A 39 10.07 -5.32 -6.58
N LYS A 40 9.35 -6.15 -5.81
CA LYS A 40 8.44 -7.16 -6.34
C LYS A 40 7.38 -6.53 -7.25
N VAL A 41 7.24 -7.12 -8.44
CA VAL A 41 6.25 -6.72 -9.43
C VAL A 41 4.88 -7.27 -9.03
N GLY A 42 3.90 -6.38 -8.90
CA GLY A 42 2.52 -6.75 -8.60
C GLY A 42 1.83 -7.43 -9.78
N ARG A 43 0.77 -8.20 -9.52
CA ARG A 43 0.01 -8.91 -10.57
C ARG A 43 -0.54 -7.96 -11.65
N LEU A 44 -1.03 -6.78 -11.26
CA LEU A 44 -1.51 -5.76 -12.21
C LEU A 44 -0.38 -5.23 -13.10
N GLN A 45 0.81 -5.01 -12.53
CA GLN A 45 1.98 -4.57 -13.29
C GLN A 45 2.50 -5.66 -14.22
N LEU A 46 2.49 -6.91 -13.77
CA LEU A 46 2.85 -8.05 -14.61
C LEU A 46 1.89 -8.21 -15.80
N PHE A 47 0.59 -7.98 -15.60
CA PHE A 47 -0.39 -7.94 -16.70
C PHE A 47 -0.05 -6.85 -17.73
N ASP A 48 0.30 -5.64 -17.28
CA ASP A 48 0.66 -4.54 -18.18
C ASP A 48 1.88 -4.89 -19.05
N ILE A 49 2.91 -5.48 -18.46
CA ILE A 49 4.15 -5.86 -19.16
C ILE A 49 3.90 -6.99 -20.16
N THR A 50 3.13 -8.00 -19.74
CA THR A 50 2.91 -9.23 -20.52
C THR A 50 1.87 -9.08 -21.63
N HIS A 51 1.10 -8.00 -21.67
CA HIS A 51 0.11 -7.74 -22.72
C HIS A 51 0.43 -6.52 -23.61
N ARG A 52 1.61 -5.91 -23.41
CA ARG A 52 2.17 -4.88 -24.29
C ARG A 52 3.17 -5.46 -25.27
N LYS A 53 3.12 -5.00 -26.52
CA LYS A 53 4.13 -5.31 -27.55
C LYS A 53 5.47 -4.69 -27.15
N LYS A 54 6.57 -5.11 -27.80
CA LYS A 54 7.92 -4.54 -27.57
C LYS A 54 8.01 -3.03 -27.77
N ASN A 55 7.13 -2.46 -28.59
CA ASN A 55 7.02 -1.01 -28.81
C ASN A 55 6.17 -0.29 -27.73
N GLY A 56 5.73 -1.00 -26.68
CA GLY A 56 4.94 -0.46 -25.57
C GLY A 56 3.43 -0.37 -25.83
N SER A 57 2.96 -0.65 -27.05
CA SER A 57 1.53 -0.57 -27.40
C SER A 57 0.73 -1.81 -26.96
N PRO A 58 -0.55 -1.68 -26.57
CA PRO A 58 -1.41 -2.81 -26.25
C PRO A 58 -1.63 -3.75 -27.44
N THR A 59 -1.80 -5.04 -27.16
CA THR A 59 -1.89 -6.06 -28.22
C THR A 59 -3.22 -6.05 -28.97
N THR A 60 -4.33 -5.76 -28.28
CA THR A 60 -5.69 -5.73 -28.81
C THR A 60 -6.50 -4.63 -28.12
N THR A 61 -7.64 -4.24 -28.69
CA THR A 61 -8.56 -3.25 -28.09
C THR A 61 -9.13 -3.74 -26.75
N GLU A 62 -9.42 -5.04 -26.60
CA GLU A 62 -9.86 -5.60 -25.31
C GLU A 62 -8.81 -5.41 -24.21
N VAL A 63 -7.51 -5.55 -24.54
CA VAL A 63 -6.41 -5.27 -23.60
C VAL A 63 -6.42 -3.80 -23.18
N VAL A 64 -6.71 -2.88 -24.11
CA VAL A 64 -6.81 -1.44 -23.81
C VAL A 64 -7.88 -1.19 -22.76
N GLU A 65 -9.09 -1.73 -22.96
CA GLU A 65 -10.21 -1.54 -22.03
C GLU A 65 -9.93 -2.14 -20.65
N ILE A 66 -9.29 -3.32 -20.60
CA ILE A 66 -8.90 -3.92 -19.31
C ILE A 66 -7.83 -3.08 -18.62
N MET A 67 -6.79 -2.65 -19.33
CA MET A 67 -5.74 -1.80 -18.76
C MET A 67 -6.30 -0.47 -18.23
N GLU A 68 -7.27 0.12 -18.93
CA GLU A 68 -7.97 1.33 -18.47
C GLU A 68 -8.68 1.10 -17.14
N LYS A 69 -9.49 0.04 -17.04
CA LYS A 69 -10.17 -0.33 -15.78
C LYS A 69 -9.19 -0.68 -14.65
N LEU A 70 -8.02 -1.23 -14.98
CA LEU A 70 -6.99 -1.57 -14.00
C LEU A 70 -6.24 -0.35 -13.46
N LYS A 71 -6.17 0.76 -14.21
CA LYS A 71 -5.51 1.99 -13.72
C LYS A 71 -6.22 2.57 -12.51
N ASP A 72 -7.55 2.64 -12.57
CA ASP A 72 -8.36 3.15 -11.46
C ASP A 72 -8.19 2.28 -10.20
N LYS A 73 -8.21 0.95 -10.39
CA LYS A 73 -8.00 -0.02 -9.31
C LYS A 73 -6.59 0.02 -8.71
N ARG A 74 -5.58 0.31 -9.53
CA ARG A 74 -4.19 0.48 -9.08
C ARG A 74 -4.06 1.71 -8.18
N ALA A 75 -4.65 2.84 -8.57
CA ALA A 75 -4.62 4.06 -7.79
C ALA A 75 -5.35 3.90 -6.45
N GLU A 76 -6.51 3.23 -6.44
CA GLU A 76 -7.25 2.88 -5.21
C GLU A 76 -6.40 2.07 -4.23
N TYR A 77 -5.73 1.02 -4.72
CA TYR A 77 -4.88 0.15 -3.88
C TYR A 77 -3.62 0.85 -3.37
N GLU A 78 -2.98 1.67 -4.21
CA GLU A 78 -1.80 2.44 -3.82
C GLU A 78 -2.14 3.54 -2.81
N ALA A 79 -3.32 4.17 -2.91
CA ALA A 79 -3.82 5.08 -1.90
C ALA A 79 -4.07 4.38 -0.55
N ILE A 80 -4.65 3.18 -0.56
CA ILE A 80 -4.85 2.38 0.67
C ILE A 80 -3.50 1.96 1.27
N ALA A 81 -2.58 1.43 0.46
CA ALA A 81 -1.25 1.03 0.92
C ALA A 81 -0.42 2.22 1.44
N SER A 82 -0.53 3.39 0.79
CA SER A 82 0.11 4.62 1.24
C SER A 82 -0.52 5.15 2.52
N SER A 83 -1.83 5.01 2.69
CA SER A 83 -2.52 5.40 3.93
C SER A 83 -2.20 4.47 5.10
N ASP A 84 -1.81 3.23 4.83
CA ASP A 84 -1.39 2.23 5.82
C ASP A 84 0.14 2.30 6.11
N SER A 85 0.91 2.98 5.25
CA SER A 85 2.31 3.31 5.55
C SER A 85 2.39 4.44 6.58
N SER A 86 2.62 4.00 7.81
CA SER A 86 3.01 4.63 9.08
C SER A 86 3.95 5.86 9.10
N ALA A 87 4.06 6.65 8.04
CA ALA A 87 4.88 7.87 7.99
C ALA A 87 4.50 8.94 9.02
N SER A 88 3.31 8.83 9.64
CA SER A 88 2.83 9.78 10.64
C SER A 88 2.94 9.29 12.09
N THR A 89 3.68 8.23 12.38
CA THR A 89 3.76 7.71 13.76
C THR A 89 4.63 8.59 14.66
N VAL A 90 5.81 9.01 14.22
CA VAL A 90 6.74 9.81 15.05
C VAL A 90 6.20 11.21 15.35
N GLU A 91 5.58 11.86 14.36
CA GLU A 91 4.98 13.19 14.49
C GLU A 91 3.78 13.17 15.47
N GLN A 92 2.89 12.18 15.34
CA GLN A 92 1.75 11.99 16.24
C GLN A 92 2.20 11.63 17.66
N ILE A 93 3.24 10.80 17.81
CA ILE A 93 3.82 10.47 19.12
C ILE A 93 4.42 11.73 19.77
N ALA A 94 5.07 12.60 19.00
CA ALA A 94 5.62 13.85 19.52
C ALA A 94 4.51 14.79 20.03
N GLN A 95 3.43 14.95 19.27
CA GLN A 95 2.27 15.76 19.68
C GLN A 95 1.60 15.22 20.94
N LEU A 96 1.33 13.92 21.01
CA LEU A 96 0.73 13.28 22.19
C LEU A 96 1.61 13.43 23.44
N LYS A 97 2.95 13.34 23.30
CA LYS A 97 3.88 13.58 24.41
C LYS A 97 3.90 15.03 24.86
N ALA A 98 3.86 15.99 23.93
CA ALA A 98 3.81 17.42 24.26
C ALA A 98 2.53 17.77 25.01
N GLU A 99 1.37 17.27 24.56
CA GLU A 99 0.08 17.49 25.21
C GLU A 99 0.02 16.81 26.60
N ALA A 100 0.57 15.61 26.74
CA ALA A 100 0.68 14.93 28.03
C ALA A 100 1.58 15.70 29.02
N ALA A 101 2.73 16.20 28.57
CA ALA A 101 3.64 16.99 29.41
C ALA A 101 2.99 18.29 29.89
N MET A 102 2.24 18.98 29.01
CA MET A 102 1.48 20.17 29.37
C MET A 102 0.41 19.88 30.42
N ARG A 103 -0.38 18.81 30.24
CA ARG A 103 -1.41 18.39 31.21
C ARG A 103 -0.81 18.02 32.58
N VAL A 104 0.34 17.35 32.59
CA VAL A 104 1.05 17.00 33.83
C VAL A 104 1.55 18.27 34.55
N ALA A 105 2.16 19.20 33.81
CA ALA A 105 2.66 20.45 34.39
C ALA A 105 1.54 21.30 34.99
N GLU A 106 0.37 21.36 34.35
CA GLU A 106 -0.81 22.06 34.90
C GLU A 106 -1.33 21.41 36.19
N GLN A 107 -1.39 20.08 36.27
CA GLN A 107 -1.83 19.41 37.49
C GLN A 107 -0.85 19.59 38.65
N SER A 108 0.46 19.53 38.39
CA SER A 108 1.47 19.79 39.42
C SER A 108 1.32 21.20 40.01
N ARG A 109 1.13 22.22 39.17
CA ARG A 109 0.89 23.60 39.64
C ARG A 109 -0.34 23.72 40.53
N LYS A 110 -1.46 23.08 40.14
CA LYS A 110 -2.68 23.03 40.96
C LYS A 110 -2.45 22.36 42.31
N TYR A 111 -1.66 21.29 42.34
CA TYR A 111 -1.31 20.60 43.58
C TYR A 111 -0.46 21.47 44.51
N ASP A 112 0.56 22.14 43.97
CA ASP A 112 1.45 23.03 44.74
C ASP A 112 0.69 24.22 45.36
N GLU A 113 -0.24 24.83 44.62
CA GLU A 113 -1.08 25.92 45.13
C GLU A 113 -1.96 25.45 46.31
N LEU A 114 -2.57 24.26 46.18
CA LEU A 114 -3.44 23.69 47.19
C LEU A 114 -2.63 23.35 48.47
N GLN A 115 -1.41 22.85 48.30
CA GLN A 115 -0.50 22.58 49.40
C GLN A 115 -0.10 23.87 50.14
N GLN A 116 0.16 24.97 49.41
CA GLN A 116 0.44 26.27 50.01
C GLN A 116 -0.76 26.83 50.78
N GLN A 117 -1.99 26.70 50.26
CA GLN A 117 -3.19 27.14 50.98
C GLN A 117 -3.37 26.37 52.29
N LEU A 118 -3.16 25.05 52.26
CA LEU A 118 -3.27 24.22 53.45
C LEU A 118 -2.25 24.64 54.53
N GLN A 119 -1.01 24.93 54.11
CA GLN A 119 0.04 25.40 55.02
C GLN A 119 -0.30 26.78 55.63
N LYS A 120 -0.90 27.69 54.85
CA LYS A 120 -1.36 29.00 55.34
C LYS A 120 -2.45 28.83 56.41
N MET A 121 -3.45 27.96 56.17
CA MET A 121 -4.49 27.67 57.17
C MET A 121 -3.92 27.07 58.46
N MET A 122 -2.93 26.18 58.35
CA MET A 122 -2.29 25.54 59.51
C MET A 122 -1.57 26.56 60.41
N LYS A 123 -0.97 27.60 59.82
CA LYS A 123 -0.26 28.66 60.56
C LYS A 123 -1.19 29.72 61.16
N MET A 124 -2.38 29.93 60.59
CA MET A 124 -3.38 30.88 61.09
C MET A 124 -4.15 30.34 62.31
N SER A 125 -4.03 29.03 62.59
CA SER A 125 -4.77 28.34 63.66
C SER A 125 -3.91 28.07 64.91
N GLN A 126 -2.67 28.57 64.95
CA GLN A 126 -1.73 28.49 66.08
C GLN A 126 -1.66 29.83 66.81
#